data_AF-A0A8T5APG0-F1
#
_entry.id   AF-A0A8T5APG0-F1
#
_cell.length_a   1.000
_cell.length_b   1.000
_cell.length_c   1.000
_cell.angle_alpha   90.00
_cell.angle_beta   90.00
_cell.angle_gamma   90.00
#
_symmetry.space_group_name_H-M   'P 1'
#
loop_
_entity.id
_entity.type
_entity.pdbx_description
1 polymer ?
#
loop_
_entity_poly.entity_id
_entity_poly.type
_entity_poly.pdbx_seq_one_letter_code
_entity_poly.pdbx_strand_id
1 'polypeptide(L)'
;MVVLKSNDVEVEAALIAAKLMVASARTAPKARGEDKITAAIVTGDEKEALANRMVELAVPGLPEERIRKQVVNVKNADAVVLIGVKIDAEKDENERIMRLVDLGIAIGSAVKTASLLNIDNRVMFTVGKAAQSLKLIDGDVVFGIPISVRGSNIFFDRYDPLKTHWQEELPAR
;
A
#
# COMPACT_ATOMS: atom_id res chain seq x y z
N MET A 1 -20.83 4.97 31.32
CA MET A 1 -20.01 3.89 30.72
C MET A 1 -20.10 4.06 29.21
N VAL A 2 -18.97 4.30 28.53
CA VAL A 2 -18.94 4.43 27.07
C VAL A 2 -18.66 3.04 26.51
N VAL A 3 -19.55 2.54 25.66
CA VAL A 3 -19.36 1.29 24.92
C VAL A 3 -18.86 1.65 23.53
N LEU A 4 -17.67 1.20 23.16
CA LEU A 4 -17.15 1.31 21.79
C LEU A 4 -17.52 0.04 21.03
N LYS A 5 -18.26 0.16 19.93
CA LYS A 5 -18.58 -1.00 19.08
C LYS A 5 -17.43 -1.24 18.11
N SER A 6 -17.34 -2.46 17.58
CA SER A 6 -16.31 -2.85 16.59
C SER A 6 -16.18 -1.82 15.47
N ASN A 7 -17.31 -1.44 14.86
CA ASN A 7 -17.32 -0.54 13.71
C ASN A 7 -16.86 0.87 14.07
N ASP A 8 -17.01 1.29 15.33
CA ASP A 8 -16.61 2.62 15.79
C ASP A 8 -15.08 2.71 15.96
N VAL A 9 -14.39 1.57 16.08
CA VAL A 9 -12.93 1.51 16.33
C VAL A 9 -12.12 1.05 15.12
N GLU A 10 -12.76 0.57 14.04
CA GLU A 10 -12.07 0.04 12.85
C GLU A 10 -11.07 1.05 12.26
N VAL A 11 -11.49 2.30 12.04
CA VAL A 11 -10.63 3.34 11.44
C VAL A 11 -9.42 3.61 12.33
N GLU A 12 -9.61 3.71 13.64
CA GLU A 12 -8.54 3.94 14.59
C GLU A 12 -7.58 2.74 14.64
N ALA A 13 -8.11 1.52 14.70
CA ALA A 13 -7.33 0.28 14.71
C ALA A 13 -6.48 0.13 13.44
N ALA A 14 -7.05 0.41 12.27
CA ALA A 14 -6.32 0.41 11.01
C ALA A 14 -5.17 1.42 11.02
N LEU A 15 -5.40 2.64 11.54
CA LEU A 15 -4.36 3.66 11.61
C LEU A 15 -3.24 3.29 12.60
N ILE A 16 -3.58 2.70 13.75
CA ILE A 16 -2.60 2.18 14.71
C ILE A 16 -1.76 1.09 14.04
N ALA A 17 -2.39 0.14 13.36
CA ALA A 17 -1.69 -0.91 12.65
C ALA A 17 -0.75 -0.35 11.57
N ALA A 18 -1.21 0.59 10.75
CA ALA A 18 -0.39 1.24 9.75
C ALA A 18 0.85 1.92 10.37
N LYS A 19 0.69 2.61 11.51
CA LYS A 19 1.80 3.22 12.26
C LYS A 19 2.81 2.16 12.72
N LEU A 20 2.34 1.03 13.24
CA LEU A 20 3.20 -0.07 13.66
C LEU A 20 3.94 -0.71 12.47
N MET A 21 3.27 -0.87 11.32
CA MET A 21 3.90 -1.36 10.09
C MET A 21 5.00 -0.41 9.60
N VAL A 22 4.76 0.90 9.62
CA VAL A 22 5.77 1.92 9.26
C VAL A 22 6.96 1.86 10.21
N ALA A 23 6.72 1.79 11.52
CA ALA A 23 7.78 1.64 12.50
C ALA A 23 8.62 0.38 12.21
N SER A 24 7.97 -0.75 11.98
CA SER A 24 8.62 -2.03 11.65
C SER A 24 9.47 -1.95 10.37
N ALA A 25 8.98 -1.31 9.30
CA ALA A 25 9.74 -1.11 8.07
C ALA A 25 11.01 -0.27 8.31
N ARG A 26 10.90 0.83 9.06
CA ARG A 26 12.02 1.72 9.38
C ARG A 26 13.04 1.06 10.30
N THR A 27 12.63 0.17 11.19
CA THR A 27 13.56 -0.57 12.07
C THR A 27 14.05 -1.90 11.50
N ALA A 28 13.58 -2.29 10.31
CA ALA A 28 13.99 -3.53 9.67
C ALA A 28 15.53 -3.57 9.47
N PRO A 29 16.18 -4.74 9.56
CA PRO A 29 17.60 -4.88 9.27
C PRO A 29 17.96 -4.34 7.88
N LYS A 30 19.05 -3.57 7.78
CA LYS A 30 19.50 -2.93 6.52
C LYS A 30 20.98 -3.17 6.30
N ALA A 31 21.38 -3.27 5.05
CA ALA A 31 22.79 -3.31 4.68
C ALA A 31 23.48 -2.00 5.10
N ARG A 32 24.72 -2.10 5.59
CA ARG A 32 25.60 -0.96 5.92
C ARG A 32 25.08 0.05 6.97
N GLY A 33 23.94 -0.21 7.63
CA GLY A 33 23.41 0.65 8.69
C GLY A 33 22.87 2.01 8.24
N GLU A 34 22.66 2.23 6.94
CA GLU A 34 22.05 3.46 6.41
C GLU A 34 20.56 3.27 6.15
N ASP A 35 19.73 4.16 6.66
CA ASP A 35 18.29 4.13 6.41
C ASP A 35 17.90 5.01 5.22
N LYS A 36 17.76 4.38 4.05
CA LYS A 36 17.25 5.01 2.82
C LYS A 36 15.78 4.71 2.55
N ILE A 37 15.10 4.00 3.45
CA ILE A 37 13.71 3.60 3.27
C ILE A 37 12.81 4.79 3.59
N THR A 38 11.95 5.17 2.66
CA THR A 38 10.87 6.12 2.91
C THR A 38 9.59 5.37 3.20
N ALA A 39 8.74 5.95 4.04
CA ALA A 39 7.44 5.36 4.36
C ALA A 39 6.39 6.45 4.59
N ALA A 40 5.16 6.17 4.21
CA ALA A 40 4.01 7.06 4.41
C ALA A 40 2.74 6.24 4.64
N ILE A 41 1.72 6.88 5.22
CA ILE A 41 0.38 6.31 5.38
C ILE A 41 -0.58 7.23 4.64
N VAL A 42 -1.40 6.65 3.76
CA VAL A 42 -2.40 7.37 2.96
C VAL A 42 -3.79 6.93 3.42
N THR A 43 -4.65 7.91 3.73
CA THR A 43 -6.02 7.75 4.21
C THR A 43 -6.92 8.80 3.55
N GLY A 44 -8.24 8.72 3.77
CA GLY A 44 -9.18 9.76 3.34
C GLY A 44 -9.16 10.02 1.83
N ASP A 45 -9.31 11.29 1.45
CA ASP A 45 -9.42 11.74 0.06
C ASP A 45 -8.16 11.42 -0.76
N GLU A 46 -6.96 11.49 -0.14
CA GLU A 46 -5.72 11.14 -0.80
C GLU A 46 -5.66 9.65 -1.20
N LYS A 47 -6.30 8.77 -0.42
CA LYS A 47 -6.41 7.34 -0.77
C LYS A 47 -7.34 7.14 -1.97
N GLU A 48 -8.42 7.92 -2.07
CA GLU A 48 -9.30 7.88 -3.23
C GLU A 48 -8.60 8.40 -4.50
N ALA A 49 -7.91 9.53 -4.38
CA ALA A 49 -7.07 10.07 -5.47
C ALA A 49 -6.01 9.06 -5.92
N LEU A 50 -5.36 8.38 -4.96
CA LEU A 50 -4.41 7.32 -5.23
C LEU A 50 -5.04 6.16 -6.02
N ALA A 51 -6.22 5.70 -5.62
CA ALA A 51 -6.93 4.62 -6.29
C ALA A 51 -7.35 5.02 -7.72
N ASN A 52 -7.87 6.24 -7.91
CA ASN A 52 -8.28 6.73 -9.22
C ASN A 52 -7.08 6.85 -10.17
N ARG A 53 -5.94 7.34 -9.66
CA ARG A 53 -4.71 7.46 -10.46
C ARG A 53 -4.19 6.11 -10.97
N MET A 54 -4.42 5.01 -10.25
CA MET A 54 -4.03 3.67 -10.73
C MET A 54 -4.73 3.27 -12.03
N VAL A 55 -5.95 3.79 -12.28
CA VAL A 55 -6.74 3.49 -13.49
C VAL A 55 -6.09 4.12 -14.72
N GLU A 56 -5.55 5.32 -14.55
CA GLU A 56 -4.88 6.08 -15.62
C GLU A 56 -3.51 5.51 -15.98
N LEU A 57 -2.86 4.81 -15.05
CA LEU A 57 -1.50 4.30 -15.24
C LEU A 57 -1.48 2.92 -15.90
N ALA A 58 -0.84 2.81 -17.06
CA ALA A 58 -0.50 1.52 -17.63
C ALA A 58 0.71 0.93 -16.89
N VAL A 59 0.60 -0.33 -16.45
CA VAL A 59 1.73 -1.08 -15.90
C VAL A 59 2.08 -2.20 -16.86
N PRO A 60 3.27 -2.18 -17.50
CA PRO A 60 3.68 -3.22 -18.42
C PRO A 60 3.55 -4.62 -17.82
N GLY A 61 2.99 -5.55 -18.59
CA GLY A 61 2.78 -6.93 -18.15
C GLY A 61 1.60 -7.14 -17.18
N LEU A 62 0.83 -6.09 -16.86
CA LEU A 62 -0.36 -6.22 -16.01
C LEU A 62 -1.65 -5.95 -16.81
N PRO A 63 -2.57 -6.93 -16.92
CA PRO A 63 -3.85 -6.75 -17.59
C PRO A 63 -4.70 -5.68 -16.91
N GLU A 64 -5.46 -4.92 -17.69
CA GLU A 64 -6.32 -3.83 -17.19
C GLU A 64 -7.35 -4.32 -16.15
N GLU A 65 -7.96 -5.48 -16.38
CA GLU A 65 -8.90 -6.11 -15.44
C GLU A 65 -8.27 -6.29 -14.05
N ARG A 66 -6.98 -6.66 -14.00
CA ARG A 66 -6.25 -6.84 -12.75
C ARG A 66 -5.96 -5.52 -12.06
N ILE A 67 -5.73 -4.45 -12.81
CA ILE A 67 -5.61 -3.08 -12.28
C ILE A 67 -6.94 -2.65 -11.67
N ARG A 68 -8.06 -2.82 -12.40
CA ARG A 68 -9.40 -2.46 -11.92
C ARG A 68 -9.76 -3.18 -10.61
N LYS A 69 -9.45 -4.47 -10.48
CA LYS A 69 -9.63 -5.22 -9.22
C LYS A 69 -8.79 -4.64 -8.07
N GLN A 70 -7.55 -4.24 -8.33
CA GLN A 70 -6.70 -3.63 -7.30
C GLN A 70 -7.21 -2.24 -6.88
N VAL A 71 -7.76 -1.45 -7.81
CA VAL A 71 -8.38 -0.16 -7.50
C VAL A 71 -9.53 -0.34 -6.51
N VAL A 72 -10.41 -1.32 -6.73
CA VAL A 72 -11.51 -1.63 -5.80
C VAL A 72 -10.98 -1.98 -4.41
N ASN A 73 -9.94 -2.82 -4.33
CA ASN A 73 -9.32 -3.17 -3.05
C ASN A 73 -8.75 -1.95 -2.33
N VAL A 74 -8.14 -1.01 -3.06
CA VAL A 74 -7.56 0.22 -2.48
C VAL A 74 -8.66 1.17 -2.01
N LYS A 75 -9.74 1.35 -2.78
CA LYS A 75 -10.89 2.15 -2.36
C LYS A 75 -11.52 1.60 -1.07
N ASN A 76 -11.66 0.28 -0.98
CA ASN A 76 -12.27 -0.40 0.17
C ASN A 76 -11.33 -0.56 1.38
N ALA A 77 -10.01 -0.43 1.20
CA ALA A 77 -9.03 -0.50 2.29
C ALA A 77 -9.20 0.65 3.28
N ASP A 78 -8.93 0.42 4.56
CA ASP A 78 -9.06 1.46 5.59
C ASP A 78 -7.87 2.45 5.53
N ALA A 79 -6.69 1.97 5.15
CA ALA A 79 -5.51 2.78 4.88
C ALA A 79 -4.58 2.11 3.86
N VAL A 80 -3.62 2.87 3.32
CA VAL A 80 -2.53 2.33 2.51
C VAL A 80 -1.20 2.72 3.11
N VAL A 81 -0.36 1.74 3.43
CA VAL A 81 1.04 1.97 3.80
C VAL A 81 1.88 2.00 2.53
N LEU A 82 2.64 3.07 2.33
CA LEU A 82 3.61 3.20 1.25
C LEU A 82 5.00 2.96 1.81
N ILE A 83 5.82 2.17 1.09
CA ILE A 83 7.23 1.94 1.42
C ILE A 83 8.03 2.11 0.13
N GLY A 84 9.06 2.94 0.18
CA GLY A 84 9.89 3.26 -0.97
C GLY A 84 11.37 3.36 -0.64
N VAL A 85 12.17 3.46 -1.71
CA VAL A 85 13.60 3.71 -1.63
C VAL A 85 14.03 4.54 -2.83
N LYS A 86 15.03 5.41 -2.63
CA LYS A 86 15.72 6.09 -3.73
C LYS A 86 16.81 5.20 -4.31
N ILE A 87 16.84 5.06 -5.62
CA ILE A 87 17.90 4.40 -6.39
C ILE A 87 18.68 5.51 -7.08
N ASP A 88 19.69 6.01 -6.37
CA ASP A 88 20.58 7.04 -6.89
C ASP A 88 21.43 6.44 -8.02
N ALA A 89 21.23 6.95 -9.24
CA ALA A 89 21.86 6.42 -10.45
C ALA A 89 23.39 6.59 -10.44
N GLU A 90 23.90 7.58 -9.71
CA GLU A 90 25.33 7.86 -9.57
C GLU A 90 26.04 6.87 -8.63
N LYS A 91 25.28 6.06 -7.87
CA LYS A 91 25.83 5.06 -6.97
C LYS A 91 26.27 3.79 -7.69
N ASP A 92 27.27 3.14 -7.08
CA ASP A 92 27.76 1.83 -7.48
C ASP A 92 26.63 0.81 -7.58
N GLU A 93 26.76 -0.14 -8.50
CA GLU A 93 25.77 -1.17 -8.76
C GLU A 93 25.43 -1.98 -7.50
N ASN A 94 26.43 -2.34 -6.69
CA ASN A 94 26.18 -3.10 -5.46
C ASN A 94 25.36 -2.29 -4.47
N GLU A 95 25.60 -0.97 -4.37
CA GLU A 95 24.80 -0.11 -3.50
C GLU A 95 23.34 -0.07 -3.94
N ARG A 96 23.07 0.02 -5.25
CA ARG A 96 21.70 -0.01 -5.77
C ARG A 96 21.02 -1.35 -5.50
N ILE A 97 21.73 -2.46 -5.69
CA ILE A 97 21.22 -3.81 -5.38
C ILE A 97 20.89 -3.92 -3.88
N MET A 98 21.79 -3.49 -3.00
CA MET A 98 21.55 -3.50 -1.55
C MET A 98 20.30 -2.69 -1.16
N ARG A 99 20.09 -1.52 -1.77
CA ARG A 99 18.87 -0.72 -1.52
C ARG A 99 17.58 -1.46 -1.90
N LEU A 100 17.59 -2.25 -2.97
CA LEU A 100 16.44 -3.07 -3.35
C LEU A 100 16.23 -4.24 -2.37
N VAL A 101 17.30 -4.85 -1.88
CA VAL A 101 17.24 -5.88 -0.83
C VAL A 101 16.67 -5.30 0.46
N ASP A 102 17.17 -4.13 0.89
CA ASP A 102 16.69 -3.43 2.08
C ASP A 102 15.21 -3.05 1.96
N LEU A 103 14.75 -2.63 0.78
CA LEU A 103 13.34 -2.39 0.49
C LEU A 103 12.50 -3.67 0.69
N GLY A 104 12.99 -4.82 0.19
CA GLY A 104 12.34 -6.11 0.39
C GLY A 104 12.23 -6.50 1.87
N ILE A 105 13.30 -6.30 2.65
CA ILE A 105 13.33 -6.56 4.09
C ILE A 105 12.35 -5.63 4.84
N ALA A 106 12.30 -4.35 4.46
CA ALA A 106 11.38 -3.38 5.04
C ALA A 106 9.91 -3.74 4.76
N ILE A 107 9.58 -4.10 3.51
CA ILE A 107 8.23 -4.57 3.13
C ILE A 107 7.87 -5.83 3.91
N GLY A 108 8.78 -6.82 3.96
CA GLY A 108 8.56 -8.07 4.70
C GLY A 108 8.31 -7.82 6.20
N SER A 109 9.03 -6.89 6.81
CA SER A 109 8.87 -6.53 8.22
C SER A 109 7.52 -5.84 8.48
N ALA A 110 7.11 -4.92 7.61
CA ALA A 110 5.78 -4.30 7.70
C ALA A 110 4.64 -5.31 7.55
N VAL A 111 4.71 -6.18 6.53
CA VAL A 111 3.68 -7.21 6.31
C VAL A 111 3.67 -8.23 7.45
N LYS A 112 4.83 -8.56 8.03
CA LYS A 112 4.88 -9.39 9.25
C LYS A 112 4.14 -8.74 10.40
N THR A 113 4.30 -7.42 10.60
CA THR A 113 3.55 -6.68 11.63
C THR A 113 2.05 -6.73 11.40
N ALA A 114 1.57 -6.55 10.16
CA ALA A 114 0.16 -6.72 9.84
C ALA A 114 -0.32 -8.16 10.15
N SER A 115 0.49 -9.17 9.80
CA SER A 115 0.18 -10.57 10.09
C SER A 115 0.11 -10.88 11.58
N LEU A 116 0.95 -10.27 12.42
CA LEU A 116 0.89 -10.43 13.88
C LEU A 116 -0.40 -9.87 14.48
N LEU A 117 -1.03 -8.91 13.80
CA LEU A 117 -2.31 -8.32 14.18
C LEU A 117 -3.50 -8.96 13.44
N ASN A 118 -3.26 -9.98 12.62
CA ASN A 118 -4.26 -10.61 11.75
C ASN A 118 -4.96 -9.63 10.80
N ILE A 119 -4.24 -8.61 10.34
CA ILE A 119 -4.78 -7.57 9.45
C ILE A 119 -4.60 -7.99 8.00
N ASP A 120 -5.71 -7.95 7.27
CA ASP A 120 -5.74 -8.25 5.86
C ASP A 120 -4.95 -7.18 5.10
N ASN A 121 -4.03 -7.62 4.25
CA ASN A 121 -3.18 -6.73 3.48
C ASN A 121 -2.67 -7.38 2.18
N ARG A 122 -2.19 -6.56 1.24
CA ARG A 122 -1.56 -7.05 0.01
C ARG A 122 -0.51 -6.08 -0.53
N VAL A 123 0.69 -6.57 -0.81
CA VAL A 123 1.74 -5.77 -1.45
C VAL A 123 1.39 -5.54 -2.94
N MET A 124 1.36 -4.28 -3.36
CA MET A 124 0.98 -3.85 -4.71
C MET A 124 1.97 -2.85 -5.29
N PHE A 125 2.58 -3.21 -6.43
CA PHE A 125 3.47 -2.33 -7.18
C PHE A 125 2.72 -1.19 -7.90
N THR A 126 1.51 -1.46 -8.40
CA THR A 126 0.63 -0.49 -9.07
C THR A 126 0.28 0.70 -8.19
N VAL A 127 -0.05 0.44 -6.93
CA VAL A 127 -0.31 1.47 -5.92
C VAL A 127 0.93 2.34 -5.71
N GLY A 128 2.11 1.72 -5.64
CA GLY A 128 3.38 2.44 -5.54
C GLY A 128 3.63 3.35 -6.74
N LYS A 129 3.39 2.88 -7.97
CA LYS A 129 3.49 3.70 -9.19
C LYS A 129 2.53 4.89 -9.19
N ALA A 130 1.29 4.68 -8.74
CA ALA A 130 0.33 5.76 -8.59
C ALA A 130 0.80 6.80 -7.55
N ALA A 131 1.26 6.34 -6.38
CA ALA A 131 1.76 7.19 -5.31
C ALA A 131 2.98 8.03 -5.74
N GLN A 132 3.90 7.45 -6.51
CA GLN A 132 5.03 8.18 -7.11
C GLN A 132 4.53 9.31 -8.02
N SER A 133 3.57 9.03 -8.89
CA SER A 133 3.05 10.03 -9.83
C SER A 133 2.33 11.19 -9.15
N LEU A 134 1.70 10.93 -8.00
CA LEU A 134 1.05 11.93 -7.15
C LEU A 134 1.99 12.61 -6.16
N LYS A 135 3.29 12.22 -6.12
CA LYS A 135 4.30 12.72 -5.18
C LYS A 135 3.89 12.55 -3.70
N LEU A 136 3.13 11.49 -3.39
CA LEU A 136 2.71 11.18 -2.01
C LEU A 136 3.86 10.64 -1.14
N ILE A 137 4.93 10.16 -1.78
CA ILE A 137 6.12 9.64 -1.13
C ILE A 137 7.33 9.87 -2.03
N ASP A 138 8.47 10.12 -1.40
CA ASP A 138 9.76 10.25 -2.08
C ASP A 138 10.39 8.87 -2.30
N GLY A 139 10.76 8.53 -3.54
CA GLY A 139 11.38 7.24 -3.85
C GLY A 139 11.27 6.87 -5.33
N ASP A 140 12.29 6.17 -5.84
CA ASP A 140 12.37 5.72 -7.24
C ASP A 140 11.71 4.34 -7.44
N VAL A 141 11.68 3.54 -6.38
CA VAL A 141 10.91 2.30 -6.29
C VAL A 141 10.02 2.38 -5.07
N VAL A 142 8.72 2.20 -5.26
CA VAL A 142 7.70 2.30 -4.21
C VAL A 142 6.72 1.13 -4.35
N PHE A 143 6.29 0.59 -3.21
CA PHE A 143 5.18 -0.35 -3.10
C PHE A 143 4.11 0.23 -2.18
N GLY A 144 2.85 -0.03 -2.49
CA GLY A 144 1.74 0.22 -1.60
C GLY A 144 1.21 -1.07 -0.98
N ILE A 145 0.77 -0.98 0.26
CA ILE A 145 0.23 -2.07 1.06
C ILE A 145 -1.11 -1.57 1.62
N PRO A 146 -2.22 -1.74 0.87
CA PRO A 146 -3.54 -1.47 1.40
C PRO A 146 -3.81 -2.44 2.55
N ILE A 147 -4.45 -1.94 3.61
CA ILE A 147 -4.80 -2.71 4.80
C ILE A 147 -6.29 -2.58 5.11
N SER A 148 -6.88 -3.65 5.64
CA SER A 148 -8.29 -3.69 6.06
C SER A 148 -8.42 -4.41 7.39
N VAL A 149 -9.21 -3.85 8.30
CA VAL A 149 -9.55 -4.45 9.60
C VAL A 149 -11.01 -4.90 9.67
N ARG A 150 -11.71 -4.91 8.53
CA ARG A 150 -13.11 -5.32 8.41
C ARG A 150 -13.31 -6.79 8.74
N GLY A 151 -14.55 -7.14 9.12
CA GLY A 151 -14.93 -8.53 9.42
C GLY A 151 -14.87 -9.51 8.24
N SER A 152 -14.73 -9.02 7.00
CA SER A 152 -14.49 -9.82 5.80
C SER A 152 -13.25 -9.35 5.06
N ASN A 153 -12.56 -10.30 4.42
CA ASN A 153 -11.34 -9.99 3.68
C ASN A 153 -11.67 -9.41 2.30
N ILE A 154 -11.55 -8.09 2.20
CA ILE A 154 -11.81 -7.32 0.98
C ILE A 154 -10.95 -7.74 -0.22
N PHE A 155 -9.80 -8.39 0.01
CA PHE A 155 -8.90 -8.84 -1.05
C PHE A 155 -9.32 -10.16 -1.70
N PHE A 156 -10.29 -10.86 -1.11
CA PHE A 156 -10.86 -12.12 -1.61
C PHE A 156 -12.36 -12.00 -1.95
N ASP A 157 -12.95 -10.82 -1.80
CA ASP A 157 -14.34 -10.59 -2.15
C ASP A 157 -14.57 -10.89 -3.64
N ARG A 158 -15.63 -11.65 -3.91
CA ARG A 158 -16.02 -11.99 -5.29
C ARG A 158 -16.64 -10.76 -5.93
N TYR A 159 -16.33 -10.57 -7.22
CA TYR A 159 -16.97 -9.53 -8.03
C TYR A 159 -18.49 -9.73 -8.00
N ASP A 160 -19.19 -8.76 -7.39
CA ASP A 160 -20.64 -8.66 -7.41
C ASP A 160 -21.03 -7.46 -8.28
N PRO A 161 -21.49 -7.68 -9.52
CA PRO A 161 -21.89 -6.60 -10.43
C PRO A 161 -22.93 -5.66 -9.81
N LEU A 162 -23.74 -6.15 -8.86
CA LEU A 162 -24.82 -5.39 -8.23
C LEU A 162 -24.37 -4.51 -7.05
N LYS A 163 -23.15 -4.71 -6.53
CA LYS A 163 -22.56 -3.89 -5.45
C LYS A 163 -21.41 -3.02 -5.91
N THR A 164 -20.96 -3.20 -7.16
CA THR A 164 -19.75 -2.58 -7.69
C THR A 164 -20.08 -1.47 -8.70
N HIS A 165 -21.01 -0.58 -8.35
CA HIS A 165 -21.43 0.55 -9.21
C HIS A 165 -20.25 1.47 -9.62
N TRP A 166 -19.18 1.49 -8.82
CA TRP A 166 -17.97 2.26 -9.09
C TRP A 166 -17.18 1.81 -10.32
N GLN A 167 -17.39 0.61 -10.87
CA GLN A 167 -16.70 0.18 -12.09
C GLN A 167 -17.25 0.83 -13.36
N GLU A 168 -18.51 1.26 -13.35
CA GLU A 168 -19.13 2.04 -14.44
C GLU A 168 -18.67 3.51 -14.44
N GLU A 169 -18.21 4.02 -13.30
CA GLU A 169 -17.63 5.37 -13.15
C GLU A 169 -16.13 5.43 -13.48
N LEU A 170 -15.48 4.28 -13.66
CA LEU A 170 -14.07 4.27 -14.04
C LEU A 170 -13.95 4.60 -15.54
N PRO A 171 -13.25 5.68 -15.91
CA PRO A 171 -13.16 6.10 -17.31
C PRO A 171 -12.73 4.93 -18.19
N ALA A 172 -13.42 4.76 -19.32
CA ALA A 172 -12.87 3.99 -20.42
C ALA A 172 -11.60 4.72 -20.89
N ARG A 173 -10.52 3.98 -21.07
CA ARG A 173 -9.30 4.53 -21.68
C ARG A 173 -9.52 4.83 -23.14
#